data_AF-A0A0Q7J4Z2-F1
#
_entry.id   AF-A0A0Q7J4Z2-F1
#
_cell.length_a   1.000
_cell.length_b   1.000
_cell.length_c   1.000
_cell.angle_alpha   90.00
_cell.angle_beta   90.00
_cell.angle_gamma   90.00
#
_symmetry.space_group_name_H-M   'P 1'
#
loop_
_entity.id
_entity.type
_entity.pdbx_description
1 polymer ?
#
loop_
_entity_poly.entity_id
_entity_poly.type
_entity_poly.pdbx_seq_one_letter_code
_entity_poly.pdbx_strand_id
1 'polypeptide(L)'
;MYWMYWGESNIYAATSLDLIHWTPVEAEDPRGYHAEPFLLPLLSIRKHHFDSDLIEPGPQAIIMEQGILLIYNSKNHGQHGDPNYTTGAYCAAQVLFDLKDPSVVIARSTKPFLMPDKEYEMNGQINHVCFVEGLVYHEGVWNEDSLIVNDTIQLYGVIDGATSLEPYRGLDGETGGYLAAQLIAKAIIALSQDKIGQKLSPQCMLMQANQQLRDEMIATGVDVTRKEQLWSACALLVRVNDTQVEFAHAGDCMLVAMYEDGTTRLVTRDQLEVVDRPTRQLWAEGVASGLTSREELWQFVKPQIHAGRALMNTVNGYSVLNGEPELADHMEYGRISRAQLTSLFLFSDGLIDPQREHSLDEDLKQIVFRVKSMGLENYIHWLIQIEEADPDCLQFPRVKKSDDKTAIYLEL
;
A
#
# COMPACT_ATOMS: atom_id res chain seq x y z
N MET A 1 -21.02 -17.29 -19.74
CA MET A 1 -22.08 -17.41 -18.72
C MET A 1 -21.45 -17.17 -17.37
N TYR A 2 -21.93 -16.16 -16.67
CA TYR A 2 -21.46 -15.74 -15.35
C TYR A 2 -22.23 -16.47 -14.26
N TRP A 3 -21.59 -16.62 -13.11
CA TRP A 3 -22.16 -17.21 -11.90
C TRP A 3 -21.99 -16.24 -10.74
N MET A 4 -23.01 -16.17 -9.89
CA MET A 4 -23.00 -15.42 -8.65
C MET A 4 -23.40 -16.35 -7.52
N TYR A 5 -22.60 -16.40 -6.46
CA TYR A 5 -22.97 -17.02 -5.19
C TYR A 5 -23.58 -15.95 -4.29
N TRP A 6 -24.74 -16.22 -3.70
CA TRP A 6 -25.49 -15.23 -2.92
C TRP A 6 -26.32 -15.90 -1.82
N GLY A 7 -26.79 -15.12 -0.85
CA GLY A 7 -27.69 -15.58 0.21
C GLY A 7 -27.08 -15.54 1.61
N GLU A 8 -27.93 -15.80 2.60
CA GLU A 8 -27.60 -15.82 4.02
C GLU A 8 -28.14 -17.12 4.63
N SER A 9 -27.35 -17.76 5.47
CA SER A 9 -27.59 -19.06 6.14
C SER A 9 -27.74 -20.26 5.18
N ASN A 10 -28.03 -20.00 3.90
CA ASN A 10 -27.75 -20.85 2.77
C ASN A 10 -27.10 -20.00 1.68
N ILE A 11 -26.07 -20.55 1.03
CA ILE A 11 -25.50 -19.98 -0.19
C ILE A 11 -26.16 -20.67 -1.37
N TYR A 12 -26.78 -19.86 -2.22
CA TYR A 12 -27.39 -20.21 -3.48
C TYR A 12 -26.51 -19.75 -4.64
N ALA A 13 -26.91 -20.09 -5.86
CA ALA A 13 -26.33 -19.51 -7.07
C ALA A 13 -27.37 -18.86 -7.97
N ALA A 14 -26.90 -17.97 -8.83
CA ALA A 14 -27.63 -17.47 -9.99
C ALA A 14 -26.68 -17.40 -11.19
N THR A 15 -27.23 -17.50 -12.39
CA THR A 15 -26.49 -17.39 -13.65
C THR A 15 -26.93 -16.16 -14.44
N SER A 16 -26.01 -15.60 -15.20
CA SER A 16 -26.29 -14.47 -16.08
C SER A 16 -25.48 -14.55 -17.37
N LEU A 17 -26.02 -13.97 -18.45
CA LEU A 17 -25.28 -13.78 -19.70
C LEU A 17 -24.71 -12.36 -19.84
N ASP A 18 -25.21 -11.39 -19.08
CA ASP A 18 -24.91 -9.97 -19.24
C ASP A 18 -24.54 -9.23 -17.94
N LEU A 19 -24.48 -9.94 -16.81
CA LEU A 19 -24.23 -9.42 -15.45
C LEU A 19 -25.33 -8.50 -14.90
N ILE A 20 -26.40 -8.26 -15.65
CA ILE A 20 -27.51 -7.38 -15.26
C ILE A 20 -28.72 -8.23 -14.88
N HIS A 21 -29.07 -9.21 -15.70
CA HIS A 21 -30.21 -10.08 -15.50
C HIS A 21 -29.76 -11.45 -14.99
N TRP A 22 -30.24 -11.82 -13.80
CA TRP A 22 -29.82 -13.03 -13.10
C TRP A 22 -30.97 -14.03 -13.00
N THR A 23 -30.71 -15.29 -13.37
CA THR A 23 -31.63 -16.41 -13.22
C THR A 23 -31.15 -17.29 -12.07
N PRO A 24 -31.91 -17.44 -10.98
CA PRO A 24 -31.53 -18.31 -9.87
C PRO A 24 -31.35 -19.76 -10.31
N VAL A 25 -30.43 -20.47 -9.65
CA VAL A 25 -30.29 -21.91 -9.81
C VAL A 25 -31.31 -22.59 -8.90
N GLU A 26 -32.23 -23.34 -9.50
CA GLU A 26 -33.36 -23.97 -8.82
C GLU A 26 -33.22 -25.49 -8.79
N ALA A 27 -33.86 -26.12 -7.82
CA ALA A 27 -34.01 -27.57 -7.70
C ALA A 27 -35.47 -27.97 -7.96
N GLU A 28 -35.66 -29.12 -8.59
CA GLU A 28 -36.98 -29.77 -8.64
C GLU A 28 -37.32 -30.33 -7.25
N ASP A 29 -38.57 -30.20 -6.80
CA ASP A 29 -39.05 -30.88 -5.60
C ASP A 29 -39.49 -32.31 -5.93
N PRO A 30 -38.70 -33.35 -5.58
CA PRO A 30 -39.02 -34.72 -5.95
C PRO A 30 -40.25 -35.27 -5.22
N ARG A 31 -40.72 -34.55 -4.18
CA ARG A 31 -41.80 -34.99 -3.28
C ARG A 31 -43.09 -34.20 -3.48
N GLY A 32 -43.08 -33.15 -4.33
CA GLY A 32 -44.25 -32.35 -4.69
C GLY A 32 -44.88 -31.58 -3.52
N TYR A 33 -44.12 -31.26 -2.48
CA TYR A 33 -44.55 -30.41 -1.38
C TYR A 33 -44.59 -28.93 -1.76
N HIS A 34 -43.83 -28.54 -2.79
CA HIS A 34 -43.79 -27.19 -3.34
C HIS A 34 -44.42 -27.17 -4.74
N ALA A 35 -45.32 -26.21 -4.96
CA ALA A 35 -46.01 -26.01 -6.24
C ALA A 35 -45.11 -25.39 -7.32
N GLU A 36 -43.95 -24.85 -6.93
CA GLU A 36 -42.99 -24.14 -7.78
C GLU A 36 -41.56 -24.61 -7.44
N PRO A 37 -40.60 -24.52 -8.39
CA PRO A 37 -39.19 -24.77 -8.12
C PRO A 37 -38.69 -23.94 -6.93
N PHE A 38 -37.77 -24.49 -6.14
CA PHE A 38 -37.16 -23.77 -5.01
C PHE A 38 -35.66 -23.57 -5.25
N LEU A 39 -35.09 -22.53 -4.64
CA LEU A 39 -33.67 -22.23 -4.75
C LEU A 39 -32.84 -23.43 -4.28
N LEU A 40 -31.88 -23.88 -5.10
CA LEU A 40 -31.00 -24.98 -4.75
C LEU A 40 -29.95 -24.49 -3.73
N PRO A 41 -29.98 -24.93 -2.45
CA PRO A 41 -28.93 -24.57 -1.50
C PRO A 41 -27.64 -25.31 -1.85
N LEU A 42 -26.61 -24.57 -2.23
CA LEU A 42 -25.28 -25.12 -2.55
C LEU A 42 -24.43 -25.32 -1.30
N LEU A 43 -24.63 -24.45 -0.30
CA LEU A 43 -24.00 -24.54 1.00
C LEU A 43 -25.01 -24.16 2.08
N SER A 44 -24.99 -24.87 3.21
CA SER A 44 -25.83 -24.57 4.37
C SER A 44 -25.00 -24.51 5.65
N ILE A 45 -25.55 -23.91 6.70
CA ILE A 45 -24.98 -23.98 8.06
C ILE A 45 -24.79 -25.43 8.53
N ARG A 46 -23.78 -25.67 9.37
CA ARG A 46 -23.50 -26.99 9.93
C ARG A 46 -23.64 -26.95 11.45
N LYS A 47 -24.57 -27.73 12.00
CA LYS A 47 -24.68 -27.90 13.45
C LYS A 47 -23.38 -28.48 14.00
N HIS A 48 -22.96 -27.99 15.16
CA HIS A 48 -21.75 -28.36 15.89
C HIS A 48 -20.43 -27.92 15.22
N HIS A 49 -20.50 -27.01 14.23
CA HIS A 49 -19.33 -26.38 13.61
C HIS A 49 -19.32 -24.86 13.88
N PHE A 50 -18.22 -24.21 13.53
CA PHE A 50 -18.05 -22.75 13.63
C PHE A 50 -19.03 -21.96 12.75
N ASP A 51 -19.57 -22.59 11.71
CA ASP A 51 -20.52 -22.01 10.76
C ASP A 51 -21.95 -22.53 10.98
N SER A 52 -22.37 -22.50 12.23
CA SER A 52 -23.59 -23.13 12.74
C SER A 52 -24.79 -22.21 12.87
N ASP A 53 -24.58 -20.90 12.94
CA ASP A 53 -25.65 -19.90 13.06
C ASP A 53 -25.97 -19.24 11.72
N LEU A 54 -24.93 -18.87 10.97
CA LEU A 54 -25.04 -18.15 9.71
C LEU A 54 -23.84 -18.46 8.81
N ILE A 55 -24.08 -18.45 7.49
CA ILE A 55 -23.05 -18.35 6.45
C ILE A 55 -23.48 -17.33 5.40
N GLU A 56 -22.53 -16.60 4.83
CA GLU A 56 -22.79 -15.68 3.72
C GLU A 56 -21.54 -15.53 2.85
N PRO A 57 -21.68 -15.29 1.54
CA PRO A 57 -20.53 -15.02 0.67
C PRO A 57 -19.73 -13.81 1.19
N GLY A 58 -18.41 -13.89 1.10
CA GLY A 58 -17.54 -12.73 1.29
C GLY A 58 -17.14 -12.16 -0.08
N PRO A 59 -15.84 -12.09 -0.40
CA PRO A 59 -15.39 -11.54 -1.67
C PRO A 59 -15.76 -12.41 -2.88
N GLN A 60 -15.57 -11.81 -4.06
CA GLN A 60 -15.56 -12.46 -5.37
C GLN A 60 -14.94 -13.87 -5.33
N ALA A 61 -15.65 -14.83 -5.91
CA ALA A 61 -15.11 -16.18 -6.09
C ALA A 61 -13.92 -16.19 -7.05
N ILE A 62 -12.90 -16.99 -6.74
CA ILE A 62 -11.64 -17.08 -7.49
C ILE A 62 -11.62 -18.38 -8.29
N ILE A 63 -11.34 -18.28 -9.59
CA ILE A 63 -11.12 -19.47 -10.43
C ILE A 63 -9.67 -19.91 -10.25
N MET A 64 -9.46 -21.18 -9.90
CA MET A 64 -8.15 -21.83 -9.76
C MET A 64 -8.14 -23.16 -10.53
N GLU A 65 -6.96 -23.75 -10.73
CA GLU A 65 -6.84 -25.06 -11.39
C GLU A 65 -7.64 -26.16 -10.68
N GLN A 66 -7.75 -26.08 -9.35
CA GLN A 66 -8.42 -27.07 -8.50
C GLN A 66 -9.95 -26.89 -8.43
N GLY A 67 -10.49 -25.75 -8.86
CA GLY A 67 -11.91 -25.41 -8.72
C GLY A 67 -12.17 -23.92 -8.54
N ILE A 68 -13.39 -23.58 -8.17
CA ILE A 68 -13.84 -22.21 -7.88
C ILE A 68 -13.82 -22.02 -6.36
N LEU A 69 -12.89 -21.21 -5.85
CA LEU A 69 -12.79 -20.90 -4.42
C LEU A 69 -13.75 -19.77 -4.06
N LEU A 70 -14.69 -20.05 -3.17
CA LEU A 70 -15.49 -19.02 -2.51
C LEU A 70 -15.02 -18.88 -1.06
N ILE A 71 -14.63 -17.67 -0.70
CA ILE A 71 -14.44 -17.28 0.69
C ILE A 71 -15.81 -16.86 1.24
N TYR A 72 -16.17 -17.36 2.42
CA TYR A 72 -17.46 -17.07 3.05
C TYR A 72 -17.27 -16.65 4.51
N ASN A 73 -18.11 -15.71 4.95
CA ASN A 73 -18.24 -15.34 6.35
C ASN A 73 -19.19 -16.30 7.06
N SER A 74 -18.98 -16.50 8.35
CA SER A 74 -19.75 -17.45 9.14
C SER A 74 -19.89 -17.01 10.58
N LYS A 75 -20.95 -17.46 11.25
CA LYS A 75 -21.20 -17.15 12.66
C LYS A 75 -21.38 -18.42 13.49
N ASN A 76 -20.72 -18.46 14.65
CA ASN A 76 -20.81 -19.59 15.56
C ASN A 76 -22.02 -19.48 16.51
N HIS A 77 -22.88 -20.49 16.53
CA HIS A 77 -24.07 -20.54 17.38
C HIS A 77 -23.70 -20.87 18.83
N GLY A 78 -24.32 -20.19 19.82
CA GLY A 78 -23.95 -20.37 21.23
C GLY A 78 -24.24 -21.76 21.83
N GLN A 79 -25.39 -22.36 21.49
CA GLN A 79 -25.76 -23.70 21.99
C GLN A 79 -25.45 -24.87 21.03
N HIS A 80 -25.44 -24.60 19.72
CA HIS A 80 -25.34 -25.61 18.67
C HIS A 80 -24.12 -25.41 17.78
N GLY A 81 -23.17 -24.57 18.19
CA GLY A 81 -21.93 -24.33 17.49
C GLY A 81 -20.78 -25.18 17.98
N ASP A 82 -19.60 -24.90 17.43
CA ASP A 82 -18.36 -25.53 17.85
C ASP A 82 -17.92 -24.91 19.19
N PRO A 83 -17.73 -25.73 20.25
CA PRO A 83 -17.38 -25.24 21.58
C PRO A 83 -15.97 -24.61 21.65
N ASN A 84 -15.13 -24.79 20.63
CA ASN A 84 -13.80 -24.18 20.57
C ASN A 84 -13.82 -22.71 20.15
N TYR A 85 -14.96 -22.19 19.68
CA TYR A 85 -15.08 -20.81 19.21
C TYR A 85 -16.09 -20.04 20.07
N THR A 86 -15.83 -18.75 20.28
CA THR A 86 -16.71 -17.88 21.07
C THR A 86 -18.12 -17.86 20.49
N THR A 87 -19.13 -17.78 21.35
CA THR A 87 -20.52 -17.61 20.92
C THR A 87 -20.65 -16.33 20.11
N GLY A 88 -21.25 -16.42 18.93
CA GLY A 88 -21.43 -15.29 18.03
C GLY A 88 -20.17 -14.87 17.27
N ALA A 89 -19.05 -15.59 17.41
CA ALA A 89 -17.84 -15.30 16.66
C ALA A 89 -18.10 -15.33 15.16
N TYR A 90 -17.79 -14.23 14.49
CA TYR A 90 -17.83 -14.08 13.05
C TYR A 90 -16.45 -14.37 12.46
N CYS A 91 -16.36 -15.42 11.65
CA CYS A 91 -15.12 -15.97 11.13
C CYS A 91 -15.20 -16.17 9.62
N ALA A 92 -14.05 -16.13 8.93
CA ALA A 92 -13.96 -16.44 7.50
C ALA A 92 -13.48 -17.87 7.26
N ALA A 93 -14.08 -18.52 6.27
CA ALA A 93 -13.77 -19.87 5.83
C ALA A 93 -13.83 -19.97 4.31
N GLN A 94 -13.52 -21.16 3.79
CA GLN A 94 -13.40 -21.40 2.35
C GLN A 94 -14.23 -22.61 1.94
N VAL A 95 -14.82 -22.53 0.76
CA VAL A 95 -15.45 -23.66 0.06
C VAL A 95 -14.93 -23.68 -1.37
N LEU A 96 -14.64 -24.87 -1.89
CA LEU A 96 -14.18 -25.10 -3.24
C LEU A 96 -15.30 -25.78 -4.02
N PHE A 97 -15.77 -25.13 -5.08
CA PHE A 97 -16.74 -25.67 -6.03
C PHE A 97 -16.06 -26.25 -7.27
N ASP A 98 -16.74 -27.15 -7.97
CA ASP A 98 -16.23 -27.76 -9.20
C ASP A 98 -16.22 -26.78 -10.37
N LEU A 99 -15.15 -26.82 -11.17
CA LEU A 99 -14.97 -25.90 -12.30
C LEU A 99 -15.88 -26.24 -13.49
N LYS A 100 -16.25 -27.52 -13.65
CA LYS A 100 -17.15 -28.00 -14.71
C LYS A 100 -18.61 -27.85 -14.29
N ASP A 101 -18.90 -28.04 -13.02
CA ASP A 101 -20.22 -27.80 -12.43
C ASP A 101 -20.13 -26.91 -11.18
N PRO A 102 -20.30 -25.58 -11.33
CA PRO A 102 -20.19 -24.63 -10.22
C PRO A 102 -21.25 -24.81 -9.11
N SER A 103 -22.22 -25.71 -9.27
CA SER A 103 -23.17 -26.06 -8.21
C SER A 103 -22.65 -27.14 -7.25
N VAL A 104 -21.55 -27.81 -7.57
CA VAL A 104 -21.04 -28.96 -6.81
C VAL A 104 -19.91 -28.55 -5.88
N VAL A 105 -20.06 -28.81 -4.57
CA VAL A 105 -19.00 -28.61 -3.58
C VAL A 105 -17.99 -29.76 -3.63
N ILE A 106 -16.72 -29.44 -3.88
CA ILE A 106 -15.58 -30.37 -3.83
C ILE A 106 -15.04 -30.48 -2.40
N ALA A 107 -14.84 -29.35 -1.74
CA ALA A 107 -14.25 -29.29 -0.41
C ALA A 107 -14.76 -28.08 0.36
N ARG A 108 -14.77 -28.17 1.69
CA ARG A 108 -15.12 -27.06 2.59
C ARG A 108 -14.23 -27.11 3.82
N SER A 109 -13.76 -25.94 4.27
CA SER A 109 -12.92 -25.87 5.46
C SER A 109 -13.60 -26.47 6.70
N THR A 110 -12.83 -27.21 7.47
CA THR A 110 -13.26 -27.77 8.77
C THR A 110 -13.02 -26.82 9.93
N LYS A 111 -12.23 -25.77 9.71
CA LYS A 111 -11.91 -24.67 10.65
C LYS A 111 -11.91 -23.34 9.87
N PRO A 112 -12.19 -22.20 10.52
CA PRO A 112 -11.97 -20.90 9.91
C PRO A 112 -10.47 -20.65 9.70
N PHE A 113 -10.13 -19.88 8.66
CA PHE A 113 -8.75 -19.42 8.43
C PHE A 113 -8.51 -18.01 9.01
N LEU A 114 -9.58 -17.25 9.22
CA LEU A 114 -9.57 -15.95 9.88
C LEU A 114 -10.67 -15.94 10.96
N MET A 115 -10.31 -15.54 12.17
CA MET A 115 -11.22 -15.51 13.32
C MET A 115 -10.79 -14.38 14.26
N PRO A 116 -11.70 -13.86 15.10
CA PRO A 116 -11.36 -12.87 16.10
C PRO A 116 -10.34 -13.44 17.09
N ASP A 117 -9.12 -12.91 17.05
CA ASP A 117 -8.02 -13.31 17.93
C ASP A 117 -7.19 -12.12 18.46
N LYS A 118 -7.45 -10.90 17.99
CA LYS A 118 -6.86 -9.66 18.49
C LYS A 118 -7.81 -8.88 19.39
N GLU A 119 -7.25 -8.07 20.30
CA GLU A 119 -8.03 -7.28 21.25
C GLU A 119 -9.05 -6.35 20.58
N TYR A 120 -8.69 -5.75 19.43
CA TYR A 120 -9.57 -4.86 18.66
C TYR A 120 -10.68 -5.60 17.88
N GLU A 121 -10.51 -6.89 17.60
CA GLU A 121 -11.54 -7.75 16.98
C GLU A 121 -12.50 -8.29 18.05
N MET A 122 -11.96 -8.55 19.24
CA MET A 122 -12.74 -9.01 20.39
C MET A 122 -13.56 -7.87 21.03
N ASN A 123 -13.07 -6.63 20.99
CA ASN A 123 -13.69 -5.45 21.60
C ASN A 123 -13.86 -4.29 20.59
N GLY A 124 -14.26 -4.59 19.36
CA GLY A 124 -14.47 -3.60 18.30
C GLY A 124 -15.82 -2.87 18.38
N GLN A 125 -16.18 -2.16 17.31
CA GLN A 125 -17.52 -1.57 17.18
C GLN A 125 -18.62 -2.66 17.25
N ILE A 126 -18.32 -3.84 16.71
CA ILE A 126 -19.06 -5.09 16.93
C ILE A 126 -18.05 -6.12 17.43
N ASN A 127 -18.31 -6.70 18.60
CA ASN A 127 -17.40 -7.63 19.24
C ASN A 127 -17.36 -8.99 18.53
N HIS A 128 -16.19 -9.63 18.53
CA HIS A 128 -15.98 -10.97 17.99
C HIS A 128 -16.25 -11.07 16.48
N VAL A 129 -15.83 -10.08 15.70
CA VAL A 129 -16.05 -10.05 14.25
C VAL A 129 -14.74 -9.89 13.49
N CYS A 130 -14.43 -10.87 12.63
CA CYS A 130 -13.60 -10.69 11.45
C CYS A 130 -14.50 -10.90 10.24
N PHE A 131 -14.62 -9.89 9.39
CA PHE A 131 -15.52 -9.90 8.25
C PHE A 131 -14.73 -9.60 6.97
N VAL A 132 -14.89 -10.43 5.94
CA VAL A 132 -14.19 -10.28 4.66
C VAL A 132 -15.17 -9.95 3.53
N GLU A 133 -14.87 -8.92 2.75
CA GLU A 133 -15.75 -8.37 1.69
C GLU A 133 -15.01 -8.15 0.37
N GLY A 134 -13.83 -7.52 0.43
CA GLY A 134 -13.05 -7.17 -0.74
C GLY A 134 -11.90 -8.13 -0.99
N LEU A 135 -11.72 -8.54 -2.24
CA LEU A 135 -10.49 -9.16 -2.72
C LEU A 135 -10.01 -8.39 -3.95
N VAL A 136 -8.79 -7.89 -3.90
CA VAL A 136 -8.16 -7.19 -5.01
C VAL A 136 -6.91 -7.99 -5.41
N TYR A 137 -6.85 -8.39 -6.68
CA TYR A 137 -5.62 -8.86 -7.29
C TYR A 137 -4.91 -7.67 -7.92
N HIS A 138 -3.82 -7.20 -7.30
CA HIS A 138 -3.06 -6.06 -7.80
C HIS A 138 -1.62 -6.50 -8.11
N GLU A 139 -1.32 -6.63 -9.40
CA GLU A 139 -0.02 -6.67 -10.11
C GLU A 139 1.17 -7.47 -9.52
N GLY A 140 0.99 -8.25 -8.45
CA GLY A 140 2.01 -9.16 -7.92
C GLY A 140 3.28 -8.49 -7.38
N VAL A 141 3.32 -7.16 -7.32
CA VAL A 141 4.40 -6.36 -6.74
C VAL A 141 3.81 -5.45 -5.68
N TRP A 142 4.41 -5.46 -4.51
CA TRP A 142 3.99 -4.60 -3.41
C TRP A 142 4.35 -3.15 -3.72
N ASN A 143 3.40 -2.24 -3.52
CA ASN A 143 3.66 -0.80 -3.50
C ASN A 143 4.66 -0.51 -2.37
N GLU A 144 5.82 0.05 -2.70
CA GLU A 144 6.91 0.30 -1.77
C GLU A 144 6.74 1.60 -0.98
N ASP A 145 5.69 2.40 -1.24
CA ASP A 145 5.36 3.56 -0.43
C ASP A 145 4.58 3.17 0.84
N SER A 146 4.54 4.11 1.79
CA SER A 146 3.67 4.05 2.95
C SER A 146 3.27 5.45 3.41
N LEU A 147 2.07 5.54 4.00
CA LEU A 147 1.55 6.77 4.57
C LEU A 147 1.45 6.67 6.09
N ILE A 148 1.67 7.79 6.77
CA ILE A 148 1.44 7.95 8.20
C ILE A 148 0.35 9.00 8.38
N VAL A 149 -0.73 8.64 9.08
CA VAL A 149 -1.78 9.56 9.48
C VAL A 149 -2.16 9.28 10.93
N ASN A 150 -1.99 10.29 11.79
CA ASN A 150 -2.49 10.28 13.15
C ASN A 150 -3.07 11.65 13.50
N ASP A 151 -4.38 11.79 13.32
CA ASP A 151 -5.12 13.03 13.56
C ASP A 151 -5.14 13.43 15.04
N THR A 152 -4.95 12.48 15.96
CA THR A 152 -4.99 12.76 17.41
C THR A 152 -3.85 13.67 17.83
N ILE A 153 -2.67 13.48 17.25
CA ILE A 153 -1.48 14.30 17.51
C ILE A 153 -1.04 15.12 16.28
N GLN A 154 -1.90 15.17 15.25
CA GLN A 154 -1.67 15.91 14.02
C GLN A 154 -0.30 15.56 13.37
N LEU A 155 0.00 14.27 13.30
CA LEU A 155 1.23 13.73 12.73
C LEU A 155 0.92 13.07 11.39
N TYR A 156 1.62 13.48 10.34
CA TYR A 156 1.41 13.04 8.97
C TYR A 156 2.76 12.75 8.31
N GLY A 157 2.82 11.77 7.42
CA GLY A 157 4.07 11.46 6.73
C GLY A 157 3.89 10.64 5.48
N VAL A 158 4.89 10.75 4.61
CA VAL A 158 5.04 9.96 3.39
C VAL A 158 6.39 9.26 3.47
N ILE A 159 6.40 7.97 3.16
CA ILE A 159 7.60 7.13 3.11
C ILE A 159 7.60 6.46 1.75
N ASP A 160 8.76 6.46 1.11
CA ASP A 160 8.96 5.92 -0.23
C ASP A 160 10.10 4.90 -0.16
N GLY A 161 9.75 3.63 -0.27
CA GLY A 161 10.67 2.52 -0.20
C GLY A 161 11.42 2.33 -1.51
N ALA A 162 12.74 2.25 -1.43
CA ALA A 162 13.59 1.98 -2.58
C ALA A 162 14.19 0.57 -2.51
N THR A 163 13.82 -0.28 -3.48
CA THR A 163 14.40 -1.62 -3.65
C THR A 163 15.94 -1.58 -3.70
N SER A 164 16.56 -2.49 -2.95
CA SER A 164 18.01 -2.71 -2.90
C SER A 164 18.58 -3.13 -4.26
N LEU A 165 19.85 -2.80 -4.53
CA LEU A 165 20.49 -3.18 -5.80
C LEU A 165 20.77 -4.67 -5.87
N GLU A 166 21.14 -5.29 -4.75
CA GLU A 166 21.13 -6.74 -4.63
C GLU A 166 19.69 -7.18 -4.30
N PRO A 167 19.03 -7.98 -5.16
CA PRO A 167 17.62 -8.31 -4.96
C PRO A 167 17.40 -9.04 -3.64
N TYR A 168 16.48 -8.53 -2.83
CA TYR A 168 15.98 -9.18 -1.63
C TYR A 168 14.52 -9.62 -1.84
N ARG A 169 14.15 -10.80 -1.34
CA ARG A 169 12.76 -11.25 -1.27
C ARG A 169 12.47 -11.86 0.10
N GLY A 170 11.45 -11.33 0.78
CA GLY A 170 10.90 -11.88 2.01
C GLY A 170 10.14 -13.19 1.77
N LEU A 171 9.57 -13.76 2.84
CA LEU A 171 8.85 -15.02 2.79
C LEU A 171 7.58 -14.93 1.91
N ASP A 172 6.95 -13.76 1.88
CA ASP A 172 5.73 -13.48 1.11
C ASP A 172 6.04 -12.68 -0.18
N GLY A 173 7.31 -12.71 -0.62
CA GLY A 173 7.78 -12.05 -1.84
C GLY A 173 8.04 -10.55 -1.69
N GLU A 174 8.07 -10.04 -0.46
CA GLU A 174 8.33 -8.62 -0.18
C GLU A 174 9.70 -8.18 -0.65
N THR A 175 9.80 -6.98 -1.20
CA THR A 175 11.07 -6.35 -1.54
C THR A 175 11.69 -5.68 -0.30
N GLY A 176 12.98 -5.34 -0.38
CA GLY A 176 13.64 -4.58 0.68
C GLY A 176 13.05 -3.18 0.86
N GLY A 177 12.67 -2.50 -0.23
CA GLY A 177 12.05 -1.17 -0.16
C GLY A 177 10.68 -1.21 0.53
N TYR A 178 9.84 -2.18 0.15
CA TYR A 178 8.57 -2.43 0.83
C TYR A 178 8.75 -2.67 2.34
N LEU A 179 9.67 -3.56 2.71
CA LEU A 179 9.93 -3.83 4.13
C LEU A 179 10.42 -2.58 4.85
N ALA A 180 11.33 -1.80 4.26
CA ALA A 180 11.79 -0.54 4.84
C ALA A 180 10.62 0.41 5.10
N ALA A 181 9.81 0.69 4.08
CA ALA A 181 8.70 1.63 4.21
C ALA A 181 7.68 1.19 5.28
N GLN A 182 7.29 -0.08 5.26
CA GLN A 182 6.33 -0.63 6.21
C GLN A 182 6.87 -0.67 7.64
N LEU A 183 8.13 -1.02 7.84
CA LEU A 183 8.76 -1.05 9.18
C LEU A 183 8.88 0.36 9.75
N ILE A 184 9.30 1.34 8.94
CA ILE A 184 9.39 2.73 9.35
C ILE A 184 8.00 3.27 9.72
N ALA A 185 7.00 3.04 8.86
CA ALA A 185 5.62 3.46 9.12
C ALA A 185 5.08 2.86 10.42
N LYS A 186 5.22 1.54 10.60
CA LYS A 186 4.78 0.82 11.82
C LYS A 186 5.48 1.35 13.07
N ALA A 187 6.80 1.59 13.01
CA ALA A 187 7.56 2.14 14.12
C ALA A 187 7.03 3.52 14.52
N ILE A 188 6.80 4.41 13.56
CA ILE A 188 6.31 5.77 13.83
C ILE A 188 4.87 5.73 14.36
N ILE A 189 4.00 4.90 13.79
CA ILE A 189 2.63 4.73 14.28
C ILE A 189 2.64 4.23 15.73
N ALA A 190 3.45 3.22 16.06
CA ALA A 190 3.59 2.73 17.44
C ALA A 190 4.07 3.84 18.39
N LEU A 191 5.08 4.62 18.00
CA LEU A 191 5.56 5.77 18.79
C LEU A 191 4.47 6.84 18.95
N SER A 192 3.63 7.05 17.95
CA SER A 192 2.54 8.04 18.00
C SER A 192 1.39 7.64 18.94
N GLN A 193 1.27 6.36 19.28
CA GLN A 193 0.25 5.84 20.20
C GLN A 193 0.72 5.84 21.66
N ASP A 194 2.03 5.83 21.89
CA ASP A 194 2.62 5.88 23.24
C ASP A 194 2.76 7.31 23.77
N LYS A 195 2.44 7.53 25.07
CA LYS A 195 2.48 8.88 25.68
C LYS A 195 3.87 9.50 25.74
N ILE A 196 4.92 8.70 25.79
CA ILE A 196 6.31 9.18 25.75
C ILE A 196 6.70 9.42 24.30
N GLY A 197 6.38 8.47 23.41
CA GLY A 197 6.62 8.56 21.98
C GLY A 197 5.99 9.80 21.34
N GLN A 198 4.76 10.18 21.73
CA GLN A 198 4.08 11.41 21.29
C GLN A 198 4.88 12.70 21.54
N LYS A 199 5.80 12.70 22.53
CA LYS A 199 6.64 13.86 22.86
C LYS A 199 7.93 13.92 22.03
N LEU A 200 8.27 12.87 21.30
CA LEU A 200 9.46 12.84 20.45
C LEU A 200 9.28 13.81 19.28
N SER A 201 10.35 14.49 18.87
CA SER A 201 10.34 15.25 17.62
C SER A 201 10.23 14.31 16.42
N PRO A 202 9.77 14.79 15.25
CA PRO A 202 9.78 14.00 14.02
C PRO A 202 11.16 13.38 13.70
N GLN A 203 12.24 14.15 13.95
CA GLN A 203 13.61 13.68 13.80
C GLN A 203 13.92 12.47 14.69
N CYS A 204 13.56 12.54 15.99
CA CYS A 204 13.79 11.44 16.92
C CYS A 204 12.98 10.19 16.54
N MET A 205 11.76 10.37 16.04
CA MET A 205 10.93 9.26 15.54
C MET A 205 11.59 8.56 14.35
N LEU A 206 12.07 9.31 13.36
CA LEU A 206 12.77 8.76 12.20
C LEU A 206 14.09 8.06 12.61
N MET A 207 14.85 8.62 13.55
CA MET A 207 16.08 7.94 14.03
C MET A 207 15.79 6.62 14.74
N GLN A 208 14.71 6.55 15.53
CA GLN A 208 14.32 5.29 16.17
C GLN A 208 13.81 4.27 15.15
N ALA A 209 13.02 4.72 14.17
CA ALA A 209 12.58 3.87 13.06
C ALA A 209 13.77 3.34 12.24
N ASN A 210 14.78 4.18 11.97
CA ASN A 210 16.00 3.79 11.27
C ASN A 210 16.81 2.73 12.06
N GLN A 211 16.87 2.85 13.39
CA GLN A 211 17.49 1.81 14.21
C GLN A 211 16.73 0.49 14.15
N GLN A 212 15.39 0.52 14.22
CA GLN A 212 14.56 -0.70 14.09
C GLN A 212 14.73 -1.35 12.70
N LEU A 213 14.80 -0.55 11.64
CA LEU A 213 15.11 -1.02 10.29
C LEU A 213 16.47 -1.74 10.25
N ARG A 214 17.49 -1.19 10.91
CA ARG A 214 18.81 -1.84 11.04
C ARG A 214 18.71 -3.19 11.74
N ASP A 215 18.03 -3.23 12.88
CA ASP A 215 17.91 -4.42 13.71
C ASP A 215 17.20 -5.54 12.93
N GLU A 216 16.15 -5.20 12.16
CA GLU A 216 15.44 -6.16 11.33
C GLU A 216 16.29 -6.69 10.16
N MET A 217 17.05 -5.82 9.49
CA MET A 217 18.01 -6.25 8.47
C MET A 217 19.05 -7.24 9.03
N ILE A 218 19.58 -6.98 10.24
CA ILE A 218 20.50 -7.91 10.91
C ILE A 218 19.79 -9.23 11.23
N ALA A 219 18.57 -9.19 11.75
CA ALA A 219 17.80 -10.37 12.12
C ALA A 219 17.47 -11.26 10.91
N THR A 220 17.28 -10.66 9.74
CA THR A 220 16.97 -11.34 8.47
C THR A 220 18.20 -11.72 7.65
N GLY A 221 19.41 -11.40 8.14
CA GLY A 221 20.68 -11.83 7.53
C GLY A 221 21.19 -10.93 6.41
N VAL A 222 20.69 -9.71 6.29
CA VAL A 222 21.22 -8.69 5.37
C VAL A 222 22.60 -8.24 5.87
N ASP A 223 23.60 -8.18 4.98
CA ASP A 223 24.91 -7.64 5.32
C ASP A 223 24.85 -6.11 5.41
N VAL A 224 24.64 -5.61 6.63
CA VAL A 224 24.54 -4.18 6.93
C VAL A 224 25.85 -3.39 6.74
N THR A 225 26.92 -4.02 6.25
CA THR A 225 28.16 -3.35 5.83
C THR A 225 28.22 -3.08 4.34
N ARG A 226 27.30 -3.66 3.55
CA ARG A 226 27.24 -3.55 2.09
C ARG A 226 26.04 -2.71 1.66
N LYS A 227 26.29 -1.46 1.24
CA LYS A 227 25.26 -0.48 0.86
C LYS A 227 24.30 -0.98 -0.22
N GLU A 228 24.76 -1.85 -1.11
CA GLU A 228 23.95 -2.46 -2.18
C GLU A 228 22.89 -3.46 -1.67
N GLN A 229 23.07 -4.01 -0.46
CA GLN A 229 22.12 -4.92 0.18
C GLN A 229 21.14 -4.22 1.12
N LEU A 230 21.47 -2.99 1.55
CA LEU A 230 20.64 -2.27 2.50
C LEU A 230 19.25 -2.00 1.91
N TRP A 231 18.24 -2.32 2.70
CA TRP A 231 16.89 -1.83 2.48
C TRP A 231 16.89 -0.34 2.76
N SER A 232 16.19 0.43 1.93
CA SER A 232 16.21 1.88 2.01
C SER A 232 14.82 2.48 1.82
N ALA A 233 14.55 3.59 2.48
CA ALA A 233 13.37 4.41 2.21
C ALA A 233 13.69 5.90 2.40
N CYS A 234 13.18 6.72 1.49
CA CYS A 234 13.02 8.15 1.69
C CYS A 234 11.83 8.39 2.63
N ALA A 235 11.89 9.44 3.45
CA ALA A 235 10.80 9.73 4.37
C ALA A 235 10.67 11.23 4.63
N LEU A 236 9.43 11.67 4.75
CA LEU A 236 9.02 12.97 5.22
C LEU A 236 8.00 12.79 6.34
N LEU A 237 8.29 13.34 7.52
CA LEU A 237 7.40 13.32 8.67
C LEU A 237 7.12 14.74 9.14
N VAL A 238 5.85 15.08 9.31
CA VAL A 238 5.37 16.41 9.67
C VAL A 238 4.43 16.33 10.87
N ARG A 239 4.63 17.21 11.86
CA ARG A 239 3.69 17.44 12.96
C ARG A 239 3.16 18.85 12.94
N VAL A 240 1.84 19.00 12.93
CA VAL A 240 1.18 20.30 12.96
C VAL A 240 0.75 20.61 14.40
N ASN A 241 1.25 21.72 14.95
CA ASN A 241 0.82 22.25 16.24
C ASN A 241 0.06 23.57 16.02
N ASP A 242 -0.48 24.20 17.07
CA ASP A 242 -1.25 25.45 16.94
C ASP A 242 -0.49 26.60 16.25
N THR A 243 0.83 26.71 16.48
CA THR A 243 1.63 27.86 16.04
C THR A 243 2.69 27.53 15.00
N GLN A 244 3.02 26.24 14.85
CA GLN A 244 4.17 25.80 14.05
C GLN A 244 3.92 24.42 13.43
N VAL A 245 4.60 24.18 12.32
CA VAL A 245 4.72 22.87 11.68
C VAL A 245 6.16 22.41 11.89
N GLU A 246 6.35 21.28 12.56
CA GLU A 246 7.64 20.62 12.72
C GLU A 246 7.81 19.57 11.62
N PHE A 247 9.01 19.42 11.07
CA PHE A 247 9.27 18.42 10.04
C PHE A 247 10.64 17.75 10.23
N ALA A 248 10.75 16.54 9.73
CA ALA A 248 12.02 15.85 9.48
C ALA A 248 11.93 15.11 8.14
N HIS A 249 13.02 15.11 7.39
CA HIS A 249 13.06 14.72 6.00
C HIS A 249 14.41 14.11 5.63
N ALA A 250 14.37 12.95 4.98
CA ALA A 250 15.52 12.31 4.37
C ALA A 250 15.13 11.80 2.98
N GLY A 251 15.90 12.18 1.96
CA GLY A 251 15.67 11.75 0.58
C GLY A 251 15.01 12.83 -0.28
N ASP A 252 13.94 12.45 -0.98
CA ASP A 252 13.24 13.24 -1.99
C ASP A 252 11.71 13.25 -1.83
N CYS A 253 11.20 12.87 -0.65
CA CYS A 253 9.82 13.13 -0.27
C CYS A 253 9.61 14.64 -0.04
N MET A 254 8.68 15.26 -0.75
CA MET A 254 8.58 16.71 -0.85
C MET A 254 7.52 17.32 0.07
N LEU A 255 7.86 18.42 0.75
CA LEU A 255 6.95 19.24 1.55
C LEU A 255 6.79 20.63 0.93
N VAL A 256 5.56 20.94 0.51
CA VAL A 256 5.19 22.27 0.01
C VAL A 256 4.19 22.92 0.95
N ALA A 257 4.52 24.14 1.40
CA ALA A 257 3.66 24.99 2.22
C ALA A 257 2.94 26.04 1.36
N MET A 258 1.66 26.29 1.63
CA MET A 258 0.81 27.23 0.89
C MET A 258 0.21 28.29 1.81
N TYR A 259 0.24 29.55 1.40
CA TYR A 259 -0.15 30.69 2.24
C TYR A 259 -1.39 31.43 1.73
N GLU A 260 -2.01 32.23 2.61
CA GLU A 260 -3.22 33.03 2.31
C GLU A 260 -3.05 34.00 1.14
N ASP A 261 -1.84 34.52 0.94
CA ASP A 261 -1.50 35.42 -0.17
C ASP A 261 -1.35 34.70 -1.52
N GLY A 262 -1.54 33.38 -1.54
CA GLY A 262 -1.41 32.53 -2.71
C GLY A 262 0.03 32.08 -3.00
N THR A 263 1.01 32.51 -2.21
CA THR A 263 2.40 32.06 -2.37
C THR A 263 2.56 30.61 -1.92
N THR A 264 3.53 29.94 -2.54
CA THR A 264 3.97 28.60 -2.16
C THR A 264 5.42 28.65 -1.74
N ARG A 265 5.79 27.76 -0.82
CA ARG A 265 7.16 27.60 -0.34
C ARG A 265 7.50 26.12 -0.35
N LEU A 266 8.51 25.76 -1.12
CA LEU A 266 9.19 24.49 -0.96
C LEU A 266 9.96 24.48 0.37
N VAL A 267 9.63 23.54 1.25
CA VAL A 267 10.21 23.45 2.60
C VAL A 267 11.39 22.47 2.62
N THR A 268 11.28 21.34 1.91
CA THR A 268 12.35 20.34 1.80
C THR A 268 13.16 20.51 0.54
N ARG A 269 14.40 20.02 0.55
CA ARG A 269 15.25 19.94 -0.64
C ARG A 269 15.22 18.51 -1.17
N ASP A 270 15.09 18.34 -2.49
CA ASP A 270 15.35 17.06 -3.15
C ASP A 270 16.84 16.71 -3.01
N GLN A 271 17.13 15.72 -2.16
CA GLN A 271 18.51 15.31 -1.88
C GLN A 271 19.00 14.27 -2.89
N LEU A 272 18.12 13.48 -3.51
CA LEU A 272 18.51 12.44 -4.49
C LEU A 272 18.86 13.03 -5.85
N GLU A 273 18.47 14.28 -6.16
CA GLU A 273 18.79 14.94 -7.42
C GLU A 273 20.29 14.94 -7.78
N VAL A 274 21.19 14.84 -6.79
CA VAL A 274 22.64 14.70 -7.01
C VAL A 274 23.03 13.40 -7.71
N VAL A 275 22.27 12.32 -7.51
CA VAL A 275 22.47 11.02 -8.17
C VAL A 275 21.50 10.78 -9.33
N ASP A 276 20.29 11.34 -9.26
CA ASP A 276 19.28 11.11 -10.28
C ASP A 276 19.50 11.95 -11.54
N ARG A 277 19.96 13.20 -11.40
CA ARG A 277 20.22 14.03 -12.58
C ARG A 277 21.26 13.41 -13.51
N PRO A 278 22.44 12.96 -13.03
CA PRO A 278 23.40 12.26 -13.90
C PRO A 278 22.80 10.98 -14.51
N THR A 279 21.98 10.24 -13.76
CA THR A 279 21.31 9.03 -14.25
C THR A 279 20.33 9.34 -15.40
N ARG A 280 19.51 10.39 -15.26
CA ARG A 280 18.58 10.85 -16.31
C ARG A 280 19.31 11.42 -17.52
N GLN A 281 20.43 12.11 -17.33
CA GLN A 281 21.28 12.57 -18.43
C GLN A 281 21.85 11.40 -19.22
N LEU A 282 22.41 10.39 -18.54
CA LEU A 282 22.92 9.19 -19.18
C LEU A 282 21.82 8.39 -19.87
N TRP A 283 20.60 8.35 -19.30
CA TRP A 283 19.44 7.76 -19.95
C TRP A 283 19.12 8.46 -21.28
N ALA A 284 19.07 9.79 -21.28
CA ALA A 284 18.84 10.60 -22.49
C ALA A 284 19.94 10.41 -23.55
N GLU A 285 21.21 10.31 -23.13
CA GLU A 285 22.34 9.99 -24.00
C GLU A 285 22.18 8.60 -24.62
N GLY A 286 21.73 7.62 -23.84
CA GLY A 286 21.41 6.27 -24.32
C GLY A 286 20.37 6.30 -25.43
N VAL A 287 19.27 7.02 -25.23
CA VAL A 287 18.23 7.21 -26.26
C VAL A 287 18.81 7.91 -27.51
N ALA A 288 19.57 8.98 -27.32
CA ALA A 288 20.21 9.71 -28.42
C ALA A 288 21.23 8.85 -29.20
N SER A 289 21.83 7.85 -28.54
CA SER A 289 22.75 6.89 -29.17
C SER A 289 22.04 5.76 -29.93
N GLY A 290 20.70 5.68 -29.85
CA GLY A 290 19.88 4.72 -30.57
C GLY A 290 19.42 3.51 -29.75
N LEU A 291 19.53 3.54 -28.41
CA LEU A 291 18.86 2.54 -27.56
C LEU A 291 17.35 2.76 -27.59
N THR A 292 16.57 1.69 -27.72
CA THR A 292 15.12 1.79 -28.01
C THR A 292 14.23 1.07 -27.01
N SER A 293 14.82 0.31 -26.08
CA SER A 293 14.07 -0.39 -25.04
C SER A 293 14.51 0.01 -23.64
N ARG A 294 13.58 -0.04 -22.70
CA ARG A 294 13.88 0.23 -21.28
C ARG A 294 14.94 -0.70 -20.70
N GLU A 295 14.99 -1.95 -21.15
CA GLU A 295 15.98 -2.93 -20.66
C GLU A 295 17.40 -2.54 -21.07
N GLU A 296 17.60 -2.14 -22.34
CA GLU A 296 18.90 -1.66 -22.82
C GLU A 296 19.36 -0.42 -22.07
N LEU A 297 18.45 0.55 -21.89
CA LEU A 297 18.71 1.79 -21.17
C LEU A 297 19.04 1.53 -19.70
N TRP A 298 18.32 0.60 -19.07
CA TRP A 298 18.61 0.17 -17.70
C TRP A 298 20.01 -0.41 -17.56
N GLN A 299 20.42 -1.30 -18.46
CA GLN A 299 21.80 -1.82 -18.47
C GLN A 299 22.84 -0.71 -18.69
N PHE A 300 22.51 0.27 -19.53
CA PHE A 300 23.39 1.39 -19.83
C PHE A 300 23.62 2.29 -18.60
N VAL A 301 22.58 2.60 -17.84
CA VAL A 301 22.69 3.48 -16.65
C VAL A 301 23.06 2.75 -15.37
N LYS A 302 22.95 1.42 -15.33
CA LYS A 302 23.22 0.60 -14.13
C LYS A 302 24.52 0.97 -13.40
N PRO A 303 25.68 1.18 -14.06
CA PRO A 303 26.91 1.57 -13.36
C PRO A 303 26.78 2.89 -12.59
N GLN A 304 26.07 3.88 -13.14
CA GLN A 304 25.81 5.16 -12.47
C GLN A 304 24.93 4.98 -11.24
N ILE A 305 23.90 4.12 -11.31
CA ILE A 305 23.03 3.82 -10.17
C ILE A 305 23.82 3.12 -9.05
N HIS A 306 24.70 2.17 -9.40
CA HIS A 306 25.60 1.54 -8.43
C HIS A 306 26.52 2.57 -7.74
N ALA A 307 27.09 3.51 -8.51
CA ALA A 307 27.92 4.57 -7.95
C ALA A 307 27.12 5.51 -7.03
N GLY A 308 25.88 5.85 -7.43
CA GLY A 308 24.98 6.67 -6.61
C GLY A 308 24.61 6.01 -5.28
N ARG A 309 24.39 4.70 -5.25
CA ARG A 309 24.07 3.96 -4.01
C ARG A 309 25.19 4.00 -2.98
N ALA A 310 26.45 4.10 -3.41
CA ALA A 310 27.59 4.27 -2.51
C ALA A 310 27.57 5.61 -1.74
N LEU A 311 26.78 6.58 -2.20
CA LEU A 311 26.70 7.93 -1.63
C LEU A 311 25.61 8.09 -0.55
N MET A 312 24.79 7.06 -0.29
CA MET A 312 23.79 7.08 0.79
C MET A 312 24.43 7.51 2.11
N ASN A 313 23.84 8.48 2.81
CA ASN A 313 24.30 9.03 4.08
C ASN A 313 25.78 9.44 4.06
N THR A 314 26.18 10.20 3.04
CA THR A 314 27.53 10.79 2.95
C THR A 314 27.47 12.28 2.63
N VAL A 315 28.53 13.03 2.95
CA VAL A 315 28.63 14.49 2.70
C VAL A 315 28.46 14.86 1.22
N ASN A 316 28.92 14.01 0.31
CA ASN A 316 28.83 14.24 -1.14
C ASN A 316 27.60 13.57 -1.77
N GLY A 317 26.69 13.03 -0.95
CA GLY A 317 25.56 12.27 -1.39
C GLY A 317 24.23 12.84 -0.92
N TYR A 318 23.37 11.93 -0.45
CA TYR A 318 22.00 12.21 -0.02
C TYR A 318 21.70 11.44 1.27
N SER A 319 20.68 11.86 2.02
CA SER A 319 20.25 11.14 3.21
C SER A 319 19.12 10.17 2.90
N VAL A 320 19.07 9.04 3.59
CA VAL A 320 18.04 8.00 3.41
C VAL A 320 17.97 7.12 4.66
N LEU A 321 16.78 6.63 5.00
CA LEU A 321 16.63 5.63 6.06
C LEU A 321 17.06 4.28 5.50
N ASN A 322 18.20 3.78 5.97
CA ASN A 322 18.77 2.49 5.54
C ASN A 322 19.48 1.76 6.67
N GLY A 323 19.15 2.10 7.93
CA GLY A 323 19.77 1.54 9.12
C GLY A 323 21.18 2.05 9.42
N GLU A 324 21.74 2.98 8.66
CA GLU A 324 23.03 3.60 8.99
C GLU A 324 22.87 4.70 10.06
N PRO A 325 23.73 4.72 11.10
CA PRO A 325 23.70 5.79 12.10
C PRO A 325 24.06 7.16 11.52
N GLU A 326 24.83 7.20 10.42
CA GLU A 326 25.26 8.40 9.70
C GLU A 326 24.07 9.23 9.17
N LEU A 327 22.88 8.64 9.04
CA LEU A 327 21.65 9.39 8.73
C LEU A 327 21.47 10.61 9.66
N ALA A 328 21.89 10.49 10.92
CA ALA A 328 21.78 11.57 11.90
C ALA A 328 22.50 12.86 11.48
N ASP A 329 23.58 12.74 10.69
CA ASP A 329 24.39 13.86 10.22
C ASP A 329 23.88 14.46 8.91
N HIS A 330 23.00 13.74 8.20
CA HIS A 330 22.59 14.08 6.83
C HIS A 330 21.10 14.40 6.66
N MET A 331 20.24 13.91 7.56
CA MET A 331 18.81 14.21 7.57
C MET A 331 18.55 15.70 7.86
N GLU A 332 17.57 16.28 7.17
CA GLU A 332 17.12 17.65 7.40
C GLU A 332 15.90 17.67 8.32
N TYR A 333 15.85 18.62 9.25
CA TYR A 333 14.69 18.78 10.13
C TYR A 333 14.59 20.23 10.60
N GLY A 334 13.40 20.63 11.01
CA GLY A 334 13.17 21.99 11.47
C GLY A 334 11.71 22.29 11.77
N ARG A 335 11.39 23.57 11.78
CA ARG A 335 10.02 24.06 11.93
C ARG A 335 9.76 25.29 11.09
N ILE A 336 8.53 25.45 10.65
CA ILE A 336 8.01 26.67 10.02
C ILE A 336 6.83 27.22 10.83
N SER A 337 6.60 28.53 10.74
CA SER A 337 5.44 29.17 11.38
C SER A 337 4.15 28.84 10.64
N ARG A 338 3.04 28.72 11.37
CA ARG A 338 1.69 28.65 10.79
C ARG A 338 1.08 30.02 10.44
N ALA A 339 1.81 31.12 10.64
CA ALA A 339 1.30 32.44 10.28
C ALA A 339 0.93 32.47 8.79
N GLN A 340 -0.35 32.73 8.50
CA GLN A 340 -0.94 32.73 7.15
C GLN A 340 -0.83 31.40 6.39
N LEU A 341 -0.46 30.30 7.05
CA LEU A 341 -0.35 29.00 6.41
C LEU A 341 -1.76 28.40 6.26
N THR A 342 -2.14 28.07 5.03
CA THR A 342 -3.47 27.55 4.69
C THR A 342 -3.47 26.06 4.42
N SER A 343 -2.39 25.55 3.84
CA SER A 343 -2.32 24.13 3.47
C SER A 343 -0.88 23.63 3.42
N LEU A 344 -0.73 22.32 3.55
CA LEU A 344 0.50 21.58 3.31
C LEU A 344 0.26 20.50 2.26
N PHE A 345 1.26 20.24 1.43
CA PHE A 345 1.25 19.14 0.48
C PHE A 345 2.53 18.31 0.65
N LEU A 346 2.35 17.05 1.00
CA LEU A 346 3.41 16.06 1.21
C LEU A 346 3.29 15.00 0.12
N PHE A 347 4.40 14.57 -0.49
CA PHE A 347 4.34 13.52 -1.52
C PHE A 347 5.67 12.81 -1.76
N SER A 348 5.61 11.58 -2.29
CA SER A 348 6.74 10.80 -2.82
C SER A 348 7.12 11.25 -4.23
N ASP A 349 8.31 10.87 -4.70
CA ASP A 349 8.84 11.29 -6.02
C ASP A 349 7.95 10.84 -7.19
N GLY A 350 7.17 9.77 -7.02
CA GLY A 350 6.23 9.29 -8.03
C GLY A 350 5.11 10.25 -8.41
N LEU A 351 4.91 11.36 -7.67
CA LEU A 351 4.03 12.45 -8.08
C LEU A 351 4.69 13.47 -9.01
N ILE A 352 6.00 13.38 -9.25
CA ILE A 352 6.74 14.33 -10.10
C ILE A 352 6.33 14.13 -11.56
N ASP A 353 5.95 15.24 -12.21
CA ASP A 353 5.65 15.29 -13.65
C ASP A 353 6.89 14.94 -14.49
N PRO A 354 6.88 13.86 -15.31
CA PRO A 354 7.97 13.49 -16.20
C PRO A 354 8.29 14.58 -17.24
N GLN A 355 7.33 15.45 -17.55
CA GLN A 355 7.46 16.53 -18.54
C GLN A 355 8.13 17.79 -17.98
N ARG A 356 8.76 17.71 -16.80
CA ARG A 356 9.46 18.85 -16.19
C ARG A 356 10.50 19.48 -17.14
N GLU A 357 10.31 20.77 -17.42
CA GLU A 357 11.19 21.58 -18.28
C GLU A 357 11.82 22.77 -17.51
N HIS A 358 11.39 22.99 -16.26
CA HIS A 358 11.75 24.19 -15.49
C HIS A 358 12.69 23.86 -14.32
N SER A 359 12.89 24.83 -13.44
CA SER A 359 13.54 24.55 -12.16
C SER A 359 12.58 23.74 -11.28
N LEU A 360 13.15 22.92 -10.39
CA LEU A 360 12.39 22.11 -9.44
C LEU A 360 11.29 22.92 -8.71
N ASP A 361 11.59 24.14 -8.28
CA ASP A 361 10.61 25.00 -7.60
C ASP A 361 9.42 25.38 -8.50
N GLU A 362 9.64 25.62 -9.79
CA GLU A 362 8.57 25.92 -10.74
C GLU A 362 7.77 24.66 -11.10
N ASP A 363 8.42 23.52 -11.29
CA ASP A 363 7.72 22.26 -11.58
C ASP A 363 6.83 21.85 -10.40
N LEU A 364 7.32 21.95 -9.17
CA LEU A 364 6.52 21.64 -7.97
C LEU A 364 5.33 22.60 -7.79
N LYS A 365 5.48 23.88 -8.16
CA LYS A 365 4.35 24.83 -8.21
C LYS A 365 3.29 24.38 -9.21
N GLN A 366 3.70 23.87 -10.37
CA GLN A 366 2.76 23.34 -11.37
C GLN A 366 2.02 22.11 -10.85
N ILE A 367 2.69 21.21 -10.12
CA ILE A 367 2.04 20.07 -9.47
C ILE A 367 0.97 20.56 -8.50
N VAL A 368 1.31 21.47 -7.58
CA VAL A 368 0.35 22.03 -6.61
C VAL A 368 -0.81 22.72 -7.32
N PHE A 369 -0.55 23.50 -8.37
CA PHE A 369 -1.57 24.17 -9.15
C PHE A 369 -2.53 23.17 -9.82
N ARG A 370 -1.99 22.12 -10.48
CA ARG A 370 -2.79 21.07 -11.11
C ARG A 370 -3.63 20.35 -10.07
N VAL A 371 -3.03 19.87 -8.98
CA VAL A 371 -3.74 19.19 -7.88
C VAL A 371 -4.87 20.07 -7.34
N LYS A 372 -4.65 21.37 -7.11
CA LYS A 372 -5.71 22.30 -6.68
C LYS A 372 -6.82 22.47 -7.73
N SER A 373 -6.48 22.44 -9.01
CA SER A 373 -7.43 22.70 -10.10
C SER A 373 -8.32 21.50 -10.45
N MET A 374 -7.78 20.28 -10.40
CA MET A 374 -8.48 19.07 -10.84
C MET A 374 -8.71 18.05 -9.72
N GLY A 375 -8.09 18.22 -8.56
CA GLY A 375 -8.08 17.24 -7.47
C GLY A 375 -6.91 16.25 -7.59
N LEU A 376 -6.47 15.73 -6.44
CA LEU A 376 -5.32 14.82 -6.33
C LEU A 376 -5.50 13.53 -7.14
N GLU A 377 -6.68 12.91 -7.06
CA GLU A 377 -7.00 11.67 -7.78
C GLU A 377 -6.92 11.86 -9.31
N ASN A 378 -7.52 12.95 -9.82
CA ASN A 378 -7.47 13.26 -11.25
C ASN A 378 -6.05 13.62 -11.69
N TYR A 379 -5.25 14.27 -10.84
CA TYR A 379 -3.84 14.51 -11.11
C TYR A 379 -3.07 13.19 -11.26
N ILE A 380 -3.27 12.23 -10.36
CA ILE A 380 -2.65 10.91 -10.42
C ILE A 380 -3.07 10.18 -11.71
N HIS A 381 -4.35 10.19 -12.07
CA HIS A 381 -4.81 9.59 -13.32
C HIS A 381 -4.20 10.23 -14.56
N TRP A 382 -4.08 11.55 -14.59
CA TRP A 382 -3.42 12.29 -15.67
C TRP A 382 -1.94 11.92 -15.77
N LEU A 383 -1.26 11.82 -14.63
CA LEU A 383 0.15 11.44 -14.55
C LEU A 383 0.39 10.02 -15.09
N ILE A 384 -0.44 9.06 -14.68
CA ILE A 384 -0.41 7.68 -15.17
C ILE A 384 -0.60 7.63 -16.69
N GLN A 385 -1.50 8.45 -17.25
CA GLN A 385 -1.69 8.50 -18.71
C GLN A 385 -0.43 8.98 -19.45
N ILE A 386 0.33 9.92 -18.87
CA ILE A 386 1.62 10.35 -19.43
C ILE A 386 2.65 9.21 -19.37
N GLU A 387 2.71 8.51 -18.24
CA GLU A 387 3.62 7.40 -18.03
C GLU A 387 3.34 6.22 -18.98
N GLU A 388 2.06 5.89 -19.19
CA GLU A 388 1.62 4.85 -20.13
C GLU A 388 1.85 5.23 -21.60
N ALA A 389 1.88 6.53 -21.93
CA ALA A 389 2.16 7.00 -23.28
C ALA A 389 3.66 6.89 -23.65
N ASP A 390 4.54 6.70 -22.67
CA ASP A 390 6.00 6.57 -22.86
C ASP A 390 6.54 5.34 -22.09
N PRO A 391 6.13 4.10 -22.47
CA PRO A 391 6.38 2.89 -21.69
C PRO A 391 7.86 2.50 -21.57
N ASP A 392 8.66 2.89 -22.57
CA ASP A 392 10.10 2.65 -22.62
C ASP A 392 10.93 3.86 -22.15
N CYS A 393 10.27 4.91 -21.67
CA CYS A 393 10.90 6.14 -21.16
C CYS A 393 11.82 6.81 -22.20
N LEU A 394 11.42 6.82 -23.47
CA LEU A 394 12.18 7.36 -24.59
C LEU A 394 11.96 8.87 -24.75
N GLN A 395 10.76 9.33 -24.40
CA GLN A 395 10.40 10.75 -24.52
C GLN A 395 10.82 11.54 -23.29
N PHE A 396 10.53 11.01 -22.09
CA PHE A 396 10.85 11.65 -20.82
C PHE A 396 11.84 10.79 -20.04
N PRO A 397 13.14 11.17 -19.97
CA PRO A 397 14.18 10.34 -19.36
C PRO A 397 13.90 9.99 -17.90
N ARG A 398 13.61 8.71 -17.64
CA ARG A 398 13.34 8.14 -16.31
C ARG A 398 13.58 6.63 -16.31
N VAL A 399 13.96 6.09 -15.15
CA VAL A 399 14.38 4.68 -15.02
C VAL A 399 13.22 3.67 -14.96
N LYS A 400 12.07 4.11 -14.47
CA LYS A 400 10.85 3.31 -14.31
C LYS A 400 9.72 3.96 -15.09
N LYS A 401 8.86 3.15 -15.72
CA LYS A 401 7.72 3.63 -16.51
C LYS A 401 6.81 4.50 -15.65
N SER A 402 6.38 3.89 -14.55
CA SER A 402 5.55 4.45 -13.50
C SER A 402 6.19 4.10 -12.17
N ASP A 403 5.95 4.98 -11.23
CA ASP A 403 6.33 4.83 -9.83
C ASP A 403 5.13 4.65 -8.92
N ASP A 404 5.38 4.23 -7.69
CA ASP A 404 4.42 4.30 -6.58
C ASP A 404 4.12 5.77 -6.25
N LYS A 405 2.87 6.06 -5.89
CA LYS A 405 2.36 7.43 -5.77
C LYS A 405 1.65 7.62 -4.45
N THR A 406 2.29 8.33 -3.54
CA THR A 406 1.72 8.66 -2.22
C THR A 406 1.74 10.14 -1.98
N ALA A 407 0.60 10.70 -1.56
CA ALA A 407 0.52 12.10 -1.22
C ALA A 407 -0.53 12.39 -0.15
N ILE A 408 -0.30 13.45 0.61
CA ILE A 408 -1.21 13.99 1.60
C ILE A 408 -1.37 15.50 1.31
N TYR A 409 -2.61 15.91 1.07
CA TYR A 409 -2.98 17.32 1.01
C TYR A 409 -3.74 17.69 2.30
N LEU A 410 -3.14 18.55 3.12
CA LEU A 410 -3.68 18.96 4.42
C LEU A 410 -4.19 20.40 4.35
N GLU A 411 -5.46 20.62 4.68
CA GLU A 411 -6.02 21.94 4.94
C GLU A 411 -5.94 22.24 6.44
N LEU A 412 -5.44 23.43 6.81
CA LEU A 412 -5.03 23.78 8.19
C LEU A 412 -5.95 24.75 8.93
#